data_AF-A0A5Q2MZU1-F1
#
_entry.id   AF-A0A5Q2MZU1-F1
#
_cell.length_a   1.000
_cell.length_b   1.000
_cell.length_c   1.000
_cell.angle_alpha   90.00
_cell.angle_beta   90.00
_cell.angle_gamma   90.00
#
_symmetry.space_group_name_H-M   'P 1'
#
loop_
_entity.id
_entity.type
_entity.pdbx_description
1 polymer ?
#
loop_
_entity_poly.entity_id
_entity_poly.type
_entity_poly.pdbx_seq_one_letter_code
_entity_poly.pdbx_strand_id
1 'polypeptide(L)' 'MGKQVTVRKLLQTLKKEGFIKSPTHKSGGSHQRYIHKDNPERYADISYHSSGQVIPKGTLKNIERTSGIKF' A
#
# COMPACT_ATOMS: atom_id res chain seq x y z
N MET A 1 2.41 -3.31 -22.33
CA MET A 1 3.09 -3.53 -21.02
C MET A 1 2.23 -2.94 -19.92
N GLY A 2 1.79 -3.73 -18.94
CA GLY A 2 0.99 -3.20 -17.82
C GLY A 2 1.87 -2.35 -16.90
N LYS A 3 1.33 -1.26 -16.34
CA LYS A 3 2.04 -0.39 -15.38
C LYS A 3 2.68 -1.24 -14.28
N GLN A 4 4.01 -1.20 -14.18
CA GLN A 4 4.74 -1.78 -13.07
C GLN A 4 4.88 -0.70 -11.99
N VAL A 5 4.24 -0.92 -10.85
CA VAL A 5 4.35 -0.03 -9.69
C VAL A 5 5.27 -0.67 -8.68
N THR A 6 6.34 0.02 -8.30
CA THR A 6 7.22 -0.44 -7.23
C THR A 6 6.62 -0.14 -5.87
N VAL A 7 7.01 -0.91 -4.86
CA VAL A 7 6.65 -0.66 -3.46
C VAL A 7 6.97 0.79 -3.08
N ARG A 8 8.14 1.30 -3.45
CA ARG A 8 8.53 2.69 -3.20
C ARG A 8 7.53 3.69 -3.76
N LYS A 9 7.12 3.55 -5.02
CA LYS A 9 6.16 4.45 -5.65
C LYS A 9 4.78 4.34 -5.01
N LEU A 10 4.37 3.12 -4.67
CA LEU A 10 3.10 2.86 -4.00
C LEU A 10 3.06 3.54 -2.61
N LEU A 11 4.09 3.35 -1.78
CA LEU A 11 4.20 3.97 -0.46
C LEU A 11 4.26 5.51 -0.53
N GLN A 12 4.96 6.07 -1.51
CA GLN A 12 5.00 7.52 -1.71
C GLN A 12 3.61 8.08 -2.06
N THR A 13 2.86 7.38 -2.90
CA THR A 13 1.51 7.79 -3.29
C THR A 13 0.54 7.67 -2.11
N LEU A 14 0.57 6.55 -1.39
CA LEU A 14 -0.22 6.37 -0.16
C LEU A 14 0.06 7.47 0.86
N LYS A 15 1.33 7.82 1.09
CA LYS A 15 1.69 8.92 1.99
C LYS A 15 1.13 10.27 1.54
N LYS A 16 1.16 10.57 0.23
CA LYS A 16 0.58 11.80 -0.33
C LYS A 16 -0.94 11.86 -0.15
N GLU A 17 -1.60 10.71 -0.28
CA GLU A 17 -3.03 10.54 -0.09
C GLU A 17 -3.44 10.43 1.39
N GLY A 18 -2.54 10.70 2.34
CA GLY A 18 -2.88 10.74 3.77
C GLY A 18 -2.94 9.38 4.47
N PHE A 19 -2.41 8.32 3.85
CA PHE A 19 -2.27 7.03 4.52
C PHE A 19 -1.07 7.02 5.47
N ILE A 20 -1.30 6.44 6.65
CA ILE A 20 -0.32 6.25 7.70
C ILE A 20 -0.17 4.76 8.00
N LYS A 21 0.96 4.35 8.58
CA LYS A 21 1.10 2.98 9.07
C LYS A 21 0.06 2.71 10.16
N SER A 22 -0.61 1.56 10.07
CA SER A 22 -1.59 1.17 11.07
C SER A 22 -0.90 1.01 12.45
N PRO A 23 -1.42 1.65 13.51
CA PRO A 23 -0.84 1.58 14.85
C PRO A 23 -1.09 0.23 15.53
N THR A 24 -2.06 -0.56 15.04
CA THR A 24 -2.41 -1.88 15.58
C THR A 24 -1.67 -3.01 14.87
N HIS A 25 -1.18 -2.78 13.65
CA HIS A 25 -0.45 -3.76 12.85
C HIS A 25 1.07 -3.63 13.09
N LYS A 26 1.48 -3.70 14.37
CA LYS A 26 2.85 -3.47 14.88
C LYS A 26 3.84 -4.62 14.68
N SER A 27 3.55 -5.60 13.84
CA SER A 27 4.48 -6.71 13.61
C SER A 27 5.55 -6.27 12.63
N GLY A 28 6.83 -6.23 13.05
CA GLY A 28 8.00 -5.88 12.24
C GLY A 28 8.31 -6.84 11.08
N GLY A 29 7.31 -7.54 10.57
CA GLY A 29 7.41 -8.44 9.43
C GLY A 29 7.31 -7.72 8.09
N SER A 30 7.41 -8.50 7.03
CA SER A 30 7.27 -8.04 5.65
C SER A 30 5.86 -7.58 5.28
N HIS A 31 4.86 -7.89 6.11
CA HIS A 31 3.46 -7.50 5.92
C HIS A 31 3.13 -6.24 6.72
N GLN A 32 2.83 -5.15 6.03
CA GLN A 32 2.48 -3.86 6.63
C GLN A 32 1.11 -3.40 6.13
N ARG A 33 0.28 -2.94 7.06
CA ARG A 33 -1.01 -2.30 6.75
C ARG A 33 -0.88 -0.79 6.88
N TYR A 34 -1.37 -0.09 5.87
CA TYR A 34 -1.53 1.36 5.86
C TYR A 34 -3.02 1.71 5.87
N ILE A 35 -3.41 2.68 6.70
CA ILE A 35 -4.79 3.14 6.85
C ILE A 35 -4.87 4.63 6.55
N HIS A 36 -5.97 5.10 5.96
CA HIS A 36 -6.16 6.53 5.73
C HIS A 36 -6.45 7.26 7.04
N LYS A 37 -5.78 8.39 7.28
CA LYS A 37 -5.87 9.14 8.53
C LYS A 37 -7.30 9.62 8.87
N ASP A 38 -8.09 9.97 7.86
CA ASP A 38 -9.45 10.50 8.03
C ASP A 38 -10.56 9.45 7.79
N ASN A 39 -10.22 8.27 7.24
CA ASN A 39 -11.19 7.23 6.94
C ASN A 39 -10.57 5.83 7.13
N PRO A 40 -10.78 5.17 8.28
CA PRO A 40 -10.18 3.88 8.57
C PRO A 40 -10.68 2.72 7.68
N GLU A 41 -11.79 2.89 6.94
CA GLU A 41 -12.27 1.90 5.97
C GLU A 41 -11.38 1.81 4.73
N ARG A 42 -10.62 2.88 4.44
CA ARG A 42 -9.65 2.90 3.34
C ARG A 42 -8.31 2.39 3.84
N TYR A 43 -7.88 1.23 3.35
CA TYR A 43 -6.61 0.62 3.75
C TYR A 43 -5.87 -0.02 2.58
N ALA A 44 -4.56 -0.21 2.77
CA ALA A 44 -3.67 -0.88 1.85
C ALA A 44 -2.79 -1.88 2.61
N ASP A 45 -2.97 -3.16 2.31
CA ASP A 45 -2.10 -4.23 2.79
C ASP A 45 -0.98 -4.46 1.79
N ILE A 46 0.26 -4.41 2.26
CA ILE A 46 1.45 -4.50 1.42
C ILE A 46 2.43 -5.48 2.05
N SER A 47 2.79 -6.50 1.28
CA SER A 47 3.83 -7.47 1.63
C SER A 47 5.07 -7.18 0.81
N TYR A 48 6.18 -6.81 1.45
CA TYR A 48 7.44 -6.54 0.76
C TYR A 48 8.66 -6.77 1.62
N HIS A 49 9.76 -7.21 0.99
CA HIS A 49 11.08 -7.32 1.62
C HIS A 49 12.02 -6.19 1.20
N SER A 50 11.77 -5.57 0.03
CA SER A 50 12.56 -4.45 -0.49
C SER A 50 11.65 -3.39 -1.12
N SER A 51 12.03 -2.12 -0.98
CA SER A 51 11.29 -0.99 -1.56
C SER A 51 11.36 -0.93 -3.09
N GLY A 52 12.35 -1.59 -3.70
CA GLY A 52 12.49 -1.69 -5.16
C GLY A 52 11.61 -2.76 -5.80
N GLN A 53 10.96 -3.61 -5.00
CA GLN A 53 10.16 -4.72 -5.50
C GLN A 53 8.94 -4.21 -6.28
N VAL A 54 8.64 -4.86 -7.41
CA VAL A 54 7.45 -4.58 -8.21
C VAL A 54 6.24 -5.26 -7.56
N ILE A 55 5.15 -4.52 -7.41
CA ILE A 55 3.89 -5.03 -6.90
C ILE A 55 3.24 -5.90 -7.99
N PRO A 56 2.89 -7.17 -7.71
CA PRO A 56 2.15 -8.01 -8.66
C PRO A 56 0.81 -7.36 -9.04
N LYS A 57 0.37 -7.53 -10.29
CA LYS A 57 -0.85 -6.88 -10.81
C LYS A 57 -2.10 -7.17 -9.95
N GLY A 58 -2.25 -8.40 -9.47
CA GLY A 58 -3.38 -8.79 -8.62
C GLY A 58 -3.37 -8.06 -7.27
N THR A 59 -2.20 -7.97 -6.64
CA THR A 59 -1.99 -7.21 -5.41
C THR A 59 -2.26 -5.73 -5.64
N LEU A 60 -1.76 -5.15 -6.73
CA LEU A 60 -2.00 -3.75 -7.07
C LEU A 60 -3.50 -3.48 -7.23
N LYS A 61 -4.22 -4.30 -8.00
CA LYS A 61 -5.68 -4.16 -8.19
C LYS A 61 -6.45 -4.28 -6.88
N ASN A 62 -6.03 -5.16 -5.97
CA ASN A 62 -6.66 -5.27 -4.65
C ASN A 62 -6.41 -4.01 -3.82
N ILE A 63 -5.18 -3.48 -3.82
CA ILE A 63 -4.85 -2.23 -3.14
C ILE A 63 -5.67 -1.07 -3.73
N GLU A 64 -5.80 -0.97 -5.05
CA GLU A 64 -6.63 0.07 -5.68
C GLU A 64 -8.08 -0.01 -5.21
N ARG A 65 -8.63 -1.22 -5.11
CA ARG A 65 -9.99 -1.45 -4.62
C ARG A 65 -10.18 -1.08 -3.16
N THR A 66 -9.27 -1.46 -2.26
CA THR A 66 -9.41 -1.23 -0.81
C THR A 66 -9.00 0.18 -0.40
N SER A 67 -8.02 0.77 -1.08
CA SER A 67 -7.55 2.14 -0.80
C SER A 67 -8.34 3.20 -1.56
N GLY A 68 -9.01 2.84 -2.66
CA GLY A 68 -9.71 3.78 -3.54
C GLY A 68 -8.77 4.68 -4.36
N ILE A 69 -7.47 4.36 -4.43
CA ILE A 69 -6.46 5.09 -5.22
C ILE A 69 -6.19 4.32 -6.51
N LYS A 70 -5.87 5.02 -7.61
CA LYS A 70 -5.39 4.40 -8.86
C LYS A 70 -3.91 4.72 -9.07
N PHE A 71 -3.11 3.74 -9.50
CA PHE A 71 -1.65 3.90 -9.67
C PHE A 71 -1.18 3.92 -11.14
#